data_AF-A0A537ME72-F1
#
_entry.id   AF-A0A537ME72-F1
#
_cell.length_a   1.000
_cell.length_b   1.000
_cell.length_c   1.000
_cell.angle_alpha   90.00
_cell.angle_beta   90.00
_cell.angle_gamma   90.00
#
_symmetry.space_group_name_H-M   'P 1'
#
loop_
_entity.id
_entity.type
_entity.pdbx_description
1 polymer ?
#
loop_
_entity_poly.entity_id
_entity_poly.type
_entity_poly.pdbx_seq_one_letter_code
_entity_poly.pdbx_strand_id
1 'polypeptide(L)'
;MMGARPLTQGEIALAEPVFGNALAYGRVRIRHGAGWNPIPMLAFANGNPAITLGRTIYVRDPVADFAEEAEARRRLFVHEMMHVWQYRALGLVRFLLRYAREFIGAGFHAPAMYRYAPGETRFAEATLEAQAEIAGDHALALWRGDPEAVERVRPNMVGSGLRGFGGTMGEIREVKAAALGELRLRYFDYVMAAFVTILLLSNVLGAGKVAVIDLPWVGLRPFGAGILFFPISYVIGDVLTEVYGYARARRVIWAGFAALLFMAFMSWVVVALPPAADWGGQAAYEQVFGQVPRIVFASMIAFWAGEFVNSYVLAKMKIRTKGRHLWARTIGSTVAGQGVDSLIFYPLAFWGASGWPNDLVIEVLVTQWALKVGWEALLTPVTYAVVGWLKAKEGVDVYDEGTDFTPFRAKA
;
A
#
# COMPACT_ATOMS: atom_id res chain seq x y z
N MET A 1 -31.71 -13.65 -4.46
CA MET A 1 -30.28 -13.61 -4.82
C MET A 1 -29.47 -14.17 -3.66
N MET A 2 -28.90 -15.37 -3.79
CA MET A 2 -28.05 -15.93 -2.74
C MET A 2 -26.75 -15.11 -2.63
N GLY A 3 -26.42 -14.69 -1.41
CA GLY A 3 -25.15 -14.04 -1.09
C GLY A 3 -23.98 -15.01 -1.21
N ALA A 4 -22.75 -14.50 -1.10
CA ALA A 4 -21.57 -15.36 -1.09
C ALA A 4 -21.51 -16.18 0.21
N ARG A 5 -21.37 -17.50 0.13
CA ARG A 5 -21.31 -18.43 1.26
C ARG A 5 -19.88 -18.74 1.69
N PRO A 6 -19.61 -19.09 2.96
CA PRO A 6 -18.33 -19.67 3.36
C PRO A 6 -18.10 -21.05 2.71
N LEU A 7 -16.85 -21.53 2.78
CA LEU A 7 -16.53 -22.90 2.41
C LEU A 7 -17.19 -23.89 3.39
N THR A 8 -17.63 -25.03 2.87
CA THR A 8 -18.09 -26.17 3.68
C THR A 8 -16.89 -26.91 4.29
N GLN A 9 -17.13 -27.83 5.23
CA GLN A 9 -16.07 -28.70 5.75
C GLN A 9 -15.51 -29.63 4.67
N GLY A 10 -16.36 -30.12 3.76
CA GLY A 10 -15.93 -30.92 2.61
C GLY A 10 -14.98 -30.15 1.69
N GLU A 11 -15.32 -28.92 1.34
CA GLU A 11 -14.46 -28.02 0.53
C GLU A 11 -13.12 -27.73 1.21
N ILE A 12 -13.11 -27.53 2.53
CA ILE A 12 -11.86 -27.35 3.28
C ILE A 12 -11.01 -28.62 3.21
N ALA A 13 -11.62 -29.79 3.45
CA ALA A 13 -10.93 -31.07 3.38
C ALA A 13 -10.38 -31.40 1.98
N LEU A 14 -11.03 -30.95 0.91
CA LEU A 14 -10.50 -31.07 -0.45
C LEU A 14 -9.21 -30.25 -0.67
N ALA A 15 -9.16 -29.05 -0.10
CA ALA A 15 -8.08 -28.09 -0.34
C ALA A 15 -6.90 -28.26 0.63
N GLU A 16 -7.15 -28.72 1.85
CA GLU A 16 -6.13 -28.86 2.91
C GLU A 16 -4.89 -29.72 2.52
N PRO A 17 -5.02 -30.83 1.76
CA PRO A 17 -3.87 -31.62 1.35
C PRO A 17 -2.85 -30.83 0.50
N VAL A 18 -3.32 -29.89 -0.33
CA VAL A 18 -2.47 -29.07 -1.20
C VAL A 18 -1.97 -27.82 -0.49
N PHE A 19 -2.89 -27.08 0.15
CA PHE A 19 -2.58 -25.75 0.67
C PHE A 19 -2.18 -25.75 2.15
N GLY A 20 -2.57 -26.76 2.94
CA GLY A 20 -2.35 -26.78 4.39
C GLY A 20 -2.77 -25.47 5.06
N ASN A 21 -1.90 -24.88 5.87
CA ASN A 21 -2.18 -23.60 6.53
C ASN A 21 -1.90 -22.37 5.63
N ALA A 22 -1.58 -22.57 4.34
CA ALA A 22 -1.29 -21.49 3.41
C ALA A 22 -2.54 -20.74 2.94
N LEU A 23 -3.74 -21.04 3.45
CA LEU A 23 -4.94 -20.26 3.18
C LEU A 23 -5.78 -20.10 4.45
N ALA A 24 -6.32 -18.90 4.64
CA ALA A 24 -7.29 -18.64 5.70
C ALA A 24 -8.69 -19.05 5.22
N TYR A 25 -8.99 -20.35 5.21
CA TYR A 25 -10.21 -20.92 4.63
C TYR A 25 -11.50 -20.23 5.08
N GLY A 26 -11.60 -19.87 6.37
CA GLY A 26 -12.76 -19.13 6.91
C GLY A 26 -12.99 -17.74 6.30
N ARG A 27 -12.02 -17.19 5.55
CA ARG A 27 -12.13 -15.91 4.81
C ARG A 27 -12.49 -16.10 3.33
N VAL A 28 -12.43 -17.32 2.79
CA VAL A 28 -12.77 -17.63 1.40
C VAL A 28 -14.28 -17.69 1.25
N ARG A 29 -14.81 -17.20 0.12
CA ARG A 29 -16.24 -17.18 -0.18
C ARG A 29 -16.52 -17.78 -1.55
N ILE A 30 -17.59 -18.55 -1.66
CA ILE A 30 -18.14 -19.02 -2.94
C ILE A 30 -19.40 -18.22 -3.24
N ARG A 31 -19.52 -17.70 -4.45
CA ARG A 31 -20.70 -16.99 -4.91
C ARG A 31 -21.26 -17.64 -6.17
N HIS A 32 -22.56 -17.87 -6.18
CA HIS A 32 -23.28 -18.35 -7.36
C HIS A 32 -23.64 -17.19 -8.27
N GLY A 33 -23.30 -17.33 -9.55
CA GLY A 33 -23.48 -16.29 -10.56
C GLY A 33 -22.60 -15.07 -10.37
N ALA A 34 -22.62 -14.18 -11.36
CA ALA A 34 -21.78 -12.98 -11.36
C ALA A 34 -22.25 -11.88 -10.40
N GLY A 35 -23.53 -11.91 -10.01
CA GLY A 35 -24.15 -10.80 -9.28
C GLY A 35 -24.13 -9.52 -10.12
N TRP A 36 -23.66 -8.41 -9.54
CA TRP A 36 -23.49 -7.12 -10.21
C TRP A 36 -22.03 -6.83 -10.61
N ASN A 37 -21.14 -7.82 -10.50
CA ASN A 37 -19.73 -7.61 -10.82
C ASN A 37 -19.51 -7.85 -12.33
N PRO A 38 -19.02 -6.84 -13.08
CA PRO A 38 -18.85 -6.94 -14.53
C PRO A 38 -17.78 -7.96 -14.95
N ILE A 39 -16.79 -8.25 -14.10
CA ILE A 39 -15.70 -9.17 -14.45
C ILE A 39 -16.20 -10.63 -14.54
N PRO A 40 -16.88 -11.20 -13.52
CA PRO A 40 -17.49 -12.51 -13.66
C PRO A 40 -18.61 -12.57 -14.70
N MET A 41 -19.34 -11.47 -14.94
CA MET A 41 -20.33 -11.41 -16.02
C MET A 41 -19.69 -11.69 -17.38
N LEU A 42 -18.59 -11.00 -17.68
CA LEU A 42 -17.85 -11.18 -18.92
C LEU A 42 -17.20 -12.57 -19.00
N ALA A 43 -16.61 -13.04 -17.90
CA ALA A 43 -15.98 -14.37 -17.84
C ALA A 43 -16.99 -15.47 -18.14
N PHE A 44 -18.20 -15.41 -17.56
CA PHE A 44 -19.25 -16.41 -17.78
C PHE A 44 -19.88 -16.30 -19.16
N ALA A 45 -20.02 -15.08 -19.71
CA ALA A 45 -20.43 -14.88 -21.10
C ALA A 45 -19.44 -15.51 -22.10
N ASN A 46 -18.15 -15.52 -21.75
CA ASN A 46 -17.08 -16.18 -22.53
C ASN A 46 -16.97 -17.70 -22.23
N GLY A 47 -17.91 -18.29 -21.49
CA GLY A 47 -17.98 -19.74 -21.27
C GLY A 47 -17.19 -20.27 -20.08
N ASN A 48 -16.53 -19.42 -19.29
CA ASN A 48 -15.77 -19.88 -18.12
C ASN A 48 -16.72 -20.43 -17.03
N PRO A 49 -16.42 -21.60 -16.44
CA PRO A 49 -17.28 -22.21 -15.42
C PRO A 49 -17.11 -21.55 -14.04
N ALA A 50 -15.95 -20.98 -13.77
CA ALA A 50 -15.62 -20.28 -12.53
C ALA A 50 -14.60 -19.15 -12.81
N ILE A 51 -14.47 -18.24 -11.85
CA ILE A 51 -13.42 -17.21 -11.81
C ILE A 51 -13.19 -16.75 -10.38
N THR A 52 -11.93 -16.56 -10.01
CA THR A 52 -11.55 -16.03 -8.69
C THR A 52 -11.18 -14.55 -8.73
N LEU A 53 -11.73 -13.78 -7.80
CA LEU A 53 -11.32 -12.39 -7.54
C LEU A 53 -11.00 -12.22 -6.05
N GLY A 54 -9.70 -12.10 -5.75
CA GLY A 54 -9.20 -11.95 -4.39
C GLY A 54 -9.44 -13.21 -3.55
N ARG A 55 -10.51 -13.21 -2.74
CA ARG A 55 -10.89 -14.34 -1.86
C ARG A 55 -12.27 -14.90 -2.19
N THR A 56 -12.89 -14.43 -3.27
CA THR A 56 -14.21 -14.86 -3.69
C THR A 56 -14.10 -15.63 -4.98
N ILE A 57 -14.55 -16.88 -4.95
CA ILE A 57 -14.70 -17.74 -6.13
C ILE A 57 -16.12 -17.55 -6.64
N TYR A 58 -16.25 -17.07 -7.86
CA TYR A 58 -17.53 -16.96 -8.55
C TYR A 58 -17.71 -18.21 -9.39
N VAL A 59 -18.86 -18.85 -9.27
CA VAL A 59 -19.19 -20.09 -10.00
C VAL A 59 -20.43 -19.84 -10.83
N ARG A 60 -20.39 -20.20 -12.12
CA ARG A 60 -21.51 -19.99 -13.04
C ARG A 60 -22.74 -20.81 -12.61
N ASP A 61 -22.51 -22.10 -12.40
CA ASP A 61 -23.55 -23.08 -12.08
C ASP A 61 -23.56 -23.36 -10.56
N PRO A 62 -24.72 -23.27 -9.87
CA PRO A 62 -24.80 -23.46 -8.41
C PRO A 62 -24.17 -24.78 -7.93
N VAL A 63 -23.53 -24.73 -6.76
CA VAL A 63 -22.89 -25.87 -6.09
C VAL A 63 -23.10 -25.76 -4.59
N ALA A 64 -23.75 -26.75 -3.98
CA ALA A 64 -23.93 -26.81 -2.54
C ALA A 64 -22.59 -27.08 -1.83
N ASP A 65 -21.87 -28.10 -2.28
CA ASP A 65 -20.55 -28.49 -1.78
C ASP A 65 -19.72 -29.09 -2.93
N PHE A 66 -18.55 -28.52 -3.23
CA PHE A 66 -17.69 -29.09 -4.28
C PHE A 66 -17.20 -30.51 -3.93
N ALA A 67 -17.13 -30.90 -2.66
CA ALA A 67 -16.70 -32.24 -2.24
C ALA A 67 -17.64 -33.37 -2.71
N GLU A 68 -18.89 -33.05 -2.99
CA GLU A 68 -19.91 -33.99 -3.48
C GLU A 68 -20.02 -34.00 -5.01
N GLU A 69 -19.30 -33.12 -5.70
CA GLU A 69 -19.37 -32.98 -7.15
C GLU A 69 -18.45 -33.98 -7.89
N ALA A 70 -18.70 -34.10 -9.20
CA ALA A 70 -17.83 -34.85 -10.10
C ALA A 70 -16.37 -34.38 -9.99
N GLU A 71 -15.45 -35.31 -10.22
CA GLU A 71 -14.01 -35.10 -10.05
C GLU A 71 -13.48 -33.87 -10.81
N ALA A 72 -13.96 -33.62 -12.02
CA ALA A 72 -13.61 -32.44 -12.81
C ALA A 72 -13.94 -31.12 -12.09
N ARG A 73 -15.08 -31.07 -11.36
CA ARG A 73 -15.49 -29.87 -10.60
C ARG A 73 -14.73 -29.75 -9.28
N ARG A 74 -14.37 -30.87 -8.64
CA ARG A 74 -13.46 -30.90 -7.50
C ARG A 74 -12.08 -30.34 -7.88
N ARG A 75 -11.53 -30.76 -9.02
CA ARG A 75 -10.27 -30.23 -9.57
C ARG A 75 -10.37 -28.74 -9.91
N LEU A 76 -11.45 -28.32 -10.56
CA LEU A 76 -11.73 -26.90 -10.83
C LEU A 76 -11.75 -26.08 -9.53
N PHE A 77 -12.35 -26.58 -8.45
CA PHE A 77 -12.34 -25.90 -7.17
C PHE A 77 -10.91 -25.68 -6.64
N VAL A 78 -10.04 -26.70 -6.70
CA VAL A 78 -8.63 -26.55 -6.28
C VAL A 78 -7.87 -25.57 -7.18
N HIS A 79 -8.13 -25.59 -8.49
CA HIS A 79 -7.59 -24.60 -9.43
C HIS A 79 -7.96 -23.16 -8.99
N GLU A 80 -9.24 -22.90 -8.71
CA GLU A 80 -9.68 -21.59 -8.23
C GLU A 80 -9.08 -21.22 -6.85
N MET A 81 -8.91 -22.20 -5.96
CA MET A 81 -8.21 -22.00 -4.68
C MET A 81 -6.73 -21.62 -4.88
N MET A 82 -6.09 -22.09 -5.95
CA MET A 82 -4.73 -21.66 -6.31
C MET A 82 -4.71 -20.17 -6.66
N HIS A 83 -5.71 -19.66 -7.38
CA HIS A 83 -5.84 -18.22 -7.61
C HIS A 83 -6.06 -17.44 -6.31
N VAL A 84 -6.86 -17.97 -5.36
CA VAL A 84 -7.00 -17.34 -4.02
C VAL A 84 -5.63 -17.22 -3.34
N TRP A 85 -4.79 -18.25 -3.43
CA TRP A 85 -3.43 -18.21 -2.92
C TRP A 85 -2.54 -17.22 -3.68
N GLN A 86 -2.62 -17.18 -5.01
CA GLN A 86 -1.83 -16.25 -5.82
C GLN A 86 -2.23 -14.79 -5.55
N TYR A 87 -3.52 -14.49 -5.40
CA TYR A 87 -3.99 -13.18 -4.96
C TYR A 87 -3.45 -12.82 -3.58
N ARG A 88 -3.34 -13.78 -2.66
CA ARG A 88 -2.72 -13.58 -1.35
C ARG A 88 -1.22 -13.31 -1.47
N ALA A 89 -0.50 -14.05 -2.32
CA ALA A 89 0.95 -13.97 -2.46
C ALA A 89 1.41 -12.73 -3.26
N LEU A 90 0.67 -12.37 -4.32
CA LEU A 90 1.04 -11.29 -5.25
C LEU A 90 0.30 -9.98 -4.97
N GLY A 91 -0.93 -10.06 -4.44
CA GLY A 91 -1.87 -8.94 -4.44
C GLY A 91 -2.49 -8.71 -5.83
N LEU A 92 -3.63 -7.99 -5.86
CA LEU A 92 -4.43 -7.77 -7.07
C LEU A 92 -3.63 -7.19 -8.24
N VAL A 93 -2.84 -6.12 -8.00
CA VAL A 93 -2.14 -5.40 -9.08
C VAL A 93 -1.07 -6.28 -9.72
N ARG A 94 -0.22 -6.93 -8.92
CA ARG A 94 0.82 -7.81 -9.47
C ARG A 94 0.25 -9.05 -10.13
N PHE A 95 -0.84 -9.60 -9.58
CA PHE A 95 -1.57 -10.68 -10.23
C PHE A 95 -2.01 -10.26 -11.64
N LEU A 96 -2.71 -9.13 -11.76
CA LEU A 96 -3.20 -8.64 -13.05
C LEU A 96 -2.07 -8.29 -14.02
N LEU A 97 -1.01 -7.63 -13.56
CA LEU A 97 0.15 -7.31 -14.40
C LEU A 97 0.89 -8.55 -14.87
N ARG A 98 1.06 -9.54 -13.98
CA ARG A 98 1.68 -10.82 -14.34
C ARG A 98 0.82 -11.59 -15.32
N TYR A 99 -0.48 -11.70 -15.06
CA TYR A 99 -1.43 -12.34 -15.97
C TYR A 99 -1.42 -11.67 -17.36
N ALA A 100 -1.46 -10.34 -17.42
CA ALA A 100 -1.40 -9.60 -18.68
C ALA A 100 -0.08 -9.84 -19.42
N ARG A 101 1.06 -9.81 -18.71
CA ARG A 101 2.38 -10.09 -19.30
C ARG A 101 2.46 -11.53 -19.85
N GLU A 102 1.95 -12.50 -19.11
CA GLU A 102 1.92 -13.91 -19.51
C GLU A 102 0.99 -14.12 -20.71
N PHE A 103 -0.16 -13.45 -20.74
CA PHE A 103 -1.11 -13.50 -21.85
C PHE A 103 -0.53 -12.91 -23.14
N ILE A 104 0.20 -11.79 -23.04
CA ILE A 104 0.95 -11.21 -24.15
C ILE A 104 2.07 -12.17 -24.59
N GLY A 105 2.82 -12.74 -23.64
CA GLY A 105 3.87 -13.72 -23.92
C GLY A 105 3.35 -15.00 -24.60
N ALA A 106 2.10 -15.38 -24.32
CA ALA A 106 1.38 -16.46 -24.96
C ALA A 106 0.76 -16.08 -26.32
N GLY A 107 1.08 -14.90 -26.86
CA GLY A 107 0.55 -14.43 -28.14
C GLY A 107 -0.96 -14.21 -28.13
N PHE A 108 -1.52 -13.77 -27.00
CA PHE A 108 -2.96 -13.60 -26.78
C PHE A 108 -3.79 -14.90 -26.90
N HIS A 109 -3.15 -16.06 -26.72
CA HIS A 109 -3.79 -17.37 -26.80
C HIS A 109 -3.99 -17.97 -25.39
N ALA A 110 -5.16 -17.73 -24.78
CA ALA A 110 -5.43 -18.12 -23.38
C ALA A 110 -5.16 -19.60 -23.07
N PRO A 111 -5.55 -20.59 -23.91
CA PRO A 111 -5.28 -22.00 -23.62
C PRO A 111 -3.79 -22.35 -23.55
N ALA A 112 -2.89 -21.54 -24.12
CA ALA A 112 -1.45 -21.78 -24.01
C ALA A 112 -0.93 -21.52 -22.60
N MET A 113 -1.60 -20.64 -21.83
CA MET A 113 -1.21 -20.35 -20.45
C MET A 113 -1.49 -21.50 -19.49
N TYR A 114 -2.36 -22.45 -19.84
CA TYR A 114 -2.68 -23.59 -18.97
C TYR A 114 -1.67 -24.75 -19.12
N ARG A 115 -0.80 -24.70 -20.13
CA ARG A 115 0.10 -25.81 -20.46
C ARG A 115 1.33 -25.81 -19.56
N TYR A 116 1.70 -26.99 -19.05
CA TYR A 116 2.97 -27.26 -18.38
C TYR A 116 3.45 -28.68 -18.69
N ALA A 117 4.75 -28.92 -18.51
CA ALA A 117 5.36 -30.25 -18.64
C ALA A 117 5.53 -30.87 -17.23
N PRO A 118 4.84 -31.97 -16.91
CA PRO A 118 4.99 -32.67 -15.64
C PRO A 118 6.45 -33.09 -15.40
N GLY A 119 6.95 -32.89 -14.18
CA GLY A 119 8.33 -33.17 -13.79
C GLY A 119 9.36 -32.12 -14.24
N GLU A 120 9.09 -31.36 -15.29
CA GLU A 120 10.06 -30.45 -15.92
C GLU A 120 9.81 -28.97 -15.59
N THR A 121 8.57 -28.51 -15.70
CA THR A 121 8.24 -27.09 -15.50
C THR A 121 8.30 -26.73 -14.01
N ARG A 122 9.22 -25.84 -13.62
CA ARG A 122 9.31 -25.36 -12.23
C ARG A 122 8.13 -24.46 -11.89
N PHE A 123 7.63 -24.54 -10.66
CA PHE A 123 6.50 -23.73 -10.19
C PHE A 123 6.67 -22.22 -10.48
N ALA A 124 7.86 -21.69 -10.21
CA ALA A 124 8.15 -20.26 -10.37
C ALA A 124 8.23 -19.80 -11.84
N GLU A 125 8.49 -20.72 -12.77
CA GLU A 125 8.63 -20.47 -14.21
C GLU A 125 7.30 -20.66 -14.95
N ALA A 126 6.36 -21.42 -14.36
CA ALA A 126 5.01 -21.58 -14.86
C ALA A 126 4.21 -20.26 -14.82
N THR A 127 3.33 -20.08 -15.79
CA THR A 127 2.29 -19.04 -15.77
C THR A 127 1.33 -19.21 -14.59
N LEU A 128 0.56 -18.19 -14.28
CA LEU A 128 -0.45 -18.26 -13.20
C LEU A 128 -1.48 -19.37 -13.42
N GLU A 129 -1.93 -19.55 -14.65
CA GLU A 129 -2.88 -20.61 -15.03
C GLU A 129 -2.24 -22.00 -14.95
N ALA A 130 -1.00 -22.17 -15.43
CA ALA A 130 -0.28 -23.44 -15.31
C ALA A 130 -0.01 -23.81 -13.85
N GLN A 131 0.29 -22.84 -12.97
CA GLN A 131 0.41 -23.08 -11.53
C GLN A 131 -0.90 -23.62 -10.93
N ALA A 132 -2.05 -23.10 -11.37
CA ALA A 132 -3.37 -23.57 -10.94
C ALA A 132 -3.69 -24.98 -11.47
N GLU A 133 -3.30 -25.29 -12.71
CA GLU A 133 -3.40 -26.65 -13.25
C GLU A 133 -2.51 -27.65 -12.49
N ILE A 134 -1.25 -27.30 -12.19
CA ILE A 134 -0.34 -28.14 -11.40
C ILE A 134 -0.95 -28.46 -10.03
N ALA A 135 -1.51 -27.46 -9.34
CA ALA A 135 -2.15 -27.66 -8.04
C ALA A 135 -3.39 -28.57 -8.13
N GLY A 136 -4.21 -28.39 -9.17
CA GLY A 136 -5.37 -29.23 -9.45
C GLY A 136 -5.00 -30.68 -9.75
N ASP A 137 -3.96 -30.91 -10.54
CA ASP A 137 -3.46 -32.25 -10.88
C ASP A 137 -2.82 -32.95 -9.68
N HIS A 138 -2.11 -32.19 -8.84
CA HIS A 138 -1.56 -32.72 -7.60
C HIS A 138 -2.67 -33.15 -6.63
N ALA A 139 -3.70 -32.32 -6.44
CA ALA A 139 -4.88 -32.69 -5.65
C ALA A 139 -5.55 -33.96 -6.19
N LEU A 140 -5.74 -34.02 -7.50
CA LEU A 140 -6.36 -35.17 -8.16
C LEU A 140 -5.60 -36.47 -7.88
N ALA A 141 -4.26 -36.44 -8.01
CA ALA A 141 -3.41 -37.59 -7.75
C ALA A 141 -3.52 -38.05 -6.28
N LEU A 142 -3.58 -37.09 -5.33
CA LEU A 142 -3.79 -37.40 -3.91
C LEU A 142 -5.14 -38.06 -3.64
N TRP A 143 -6.24 -37.54 -4.22
CA TRP A 143 -7.58 -38.09 -4.00
C TRP A 143 -7.76 -39.49 -4.58
N ARG A 144 -7.10 -39.78 -5.70
CA ARG A 144 -7.10 -41.10 -6.33
C ARG A 144 -6.19 -42.10 -5.61
N GLY A 145 -5.32 -41.63 -4.71
CA GLY A 145 -4.33 -42.45 -4.03
C GLY A 145 -3.32 -43.06 -5.01
N ASP A 146 -2.97 -42.36 -6.08
CA ASP A 146 -2.04 -42.79 -7.13
C ASP A 146 -0.62 -42.25 -6.86
N PRO A 147 0.30 -43.07 -6.30
CA PRO A 147 1.62 -42.59 -5.92
C PRO A 147 2.48 -42.19 -7.12
N GLU A 148 2.30 -42.84 -8.28
CA GLU A 148 3.06 -42.54 -9.50
C GLU A 148 2.64 -41.18 -10.06
N ALA A 149 1.34 -40.88 -10.08
CA ALA A 149 0.85 -39.57 -10.47
C ALA A 149 1.31 -38.46 -9.50
N VAL A 150 1.35 -38.76 -8.19
CA VAL A 150 1.88 -37.81 -7.19
C VAL A 150 3.35 -37.51 -7.46
N GLU A 151 4.19 -38.53 -7.65
CA GLU A 151 5.63 -38.33 -7.92
C GLU A 151 5.90 -37.65 -9.27
N ARG A 152 5.03 -37.83 -10.26
CA ARG A 152 5.14 -37.13 -11.55
C ARG A 152 4.92 -35.62 -11.44
N VAL A 153 3.98 -35.17 -10.61
CA VAL A 153 3.63 -33.74 -10.45
C VAL A 153 4.41 -33.08 -9.30
N ARG A 154 4.88 -33.85 -8.32
CA ARG A 154 5.61 -33.36 -7.14
C ARG A 154 6.75 -32.39 -7.50
N PRO A 155 7.64 -32.67 -8.49
CA PRO A 155 8.72 -31.75 -8.83
C PRO A 155 8.23 -30.37 -9.29
N ASN A 156 7.09 -30.30 -9.97
CA ASN A 156 6.51 -29.04 -10.43
C ASN A 156 6.05 -28.15 -9.28
N MET A 157 5.74 -28.71 -8.11
CA MET A 157 5.27 -27.99 -6.93
C MET A 157 6.42 -27.46 -6.05
N VAL A 158 7.66 -27.96 -6.23
CA VAL A 158 8.83 -27.57 -5.41
C VAL A 158 9.12 -26.07 -5.56
N GLY A 159 9.34 -25.40 -4.42
CA GLY A 159 9.60 -23.96 -4.38
C GLY A 159 8.33 -23.10 -4.38
N SER A 160 7.14 -23.70 -4.44
CA SER A 160 5.87 -22.98 -4.32
C SER A 160 5.66 -22.36 -2.94
N GLY A 161 6.30 -22.89 -1.89
CA GLY A 161 6.02 -22.51 -0.51
C GLY A 161 4.71 -23.09 0.04
N LEU A 162 4.06 -23.99 -0.70
CA LEU A 162 2.93 -24.78 -0.24
C LEU A 162 3.39 -25.96 0.62
N ARG A 163 2.46 -26.59 1.35
CA ARG A 163 2.75 -27.63 2.35
C ARG A 163 3.58 -28.76 1.73
N GLY A 164 4.76 -29.02 2.28
CA GLY A 164 5.67 -30.08 1.80
C GLY A 164 6.57 -29.69 0.62
N PHE A 165 6.51 -28.44 0.15
CA PHE A 165 7.20 -27.97 -1.06
C PHE A 165 8.05 -26.71 -0.84
N GLY A 166 8.80 -26.67 0.27
CA GLY A 166 9.55 -25.51 0.78
C GLY A 166 10.13 -24.54 -0.26
N GLY A 167 9.98 -23.25 0.01
CA GLY A 167 10.42 -22.12 -0.80
C GLY A 167 9.75 -20.84 -0.29
N THR A 168 10.52 -19.84 0.15
CA THR A 168 9.98 -18.62 0.76
C THR A 168 9.55 -17.61 -0.31
N MET A 169 8.31 -17.66 -0.75
CA MET A 169 7.61 -16.44 -1.16
C MET A 169 7.05 -15.85 0.13
N GLY A 170 7.81 -14.92 0.73
CA GLY A 170 7.68 -14.47 2.12
C GLY A 170 6.23 -14.33 2.59
N GLU A 171 5.86 -15.14 3.59
CA GLU A 171 4.60 -15.00 4.30
C GLU A 171 4.52 -13.59 4.89
N ILE A 172 3.59 -12.77 4.40
CA ILE A 172 3.22 -11.54 5.10
C ILE A 172 2.41 -11.95 6.32
N ARG A 173 3.03 -11.90 7.49
CA ARG A 173 2.38 -12.23 8.76
C ARG A 173 1.62 -11.00 9.24
N GLU A 174 0.36 -11.16 9.66
CA GLU A 174 -0.32 -10.13 10.43
C GLU A 174 0.41 -10.04 11.79
N VAL A 175 1.03 -8.90 12.07
CA VAL A 175 1.83 -8.69 13.30
C VAL A 175 1.18 -7.59 14.13
N LYS A 176 0.96 -7.85 15.42
CA LYS A 176 0.57 -6.79 16.36
C LYS A 176 1.71 -5.81 16.53
N ALA A 177 1.43 -4.51 16.60
CA ALA A 177 2.45 -3.48 16.70
C ALA A 177 3.49 -3.75 17.82
N ALA A 178 3.05 -4.26 18.98
CA ALA A 178 3.93 -4.59 20.11
C ALA A 178 4.97 -5.70 19.81
N ALA A 179 4.73 -6.56 18.84
CA ALA A 179 5.65 -7.66 18.48
C ALA A 179 6.75 -7.23 17.47
N LEU A 180 6.73 -5.98 16.98
CA LEU A 180 7.75 -5.45 16.07
C LEU A 180 9.11 -5.19 16.74
N GLY A 181 9.17 -5.11 18.07
CA GLY A 181 10.43 -4.92 18.79
C GLY A 181 11.47 -6.01 18.51
N GLU A 182 11.02 -7.21 18.14
CA GLU A 182 11.83 -8.41 17.94
C GLU A 182 12.18 -8.67 16.46
N LEU A 183 11.62 -7.88 15.54
CA LEU A 183 11.77 -8.08 14.10
C LEU A 183 12.80 -7.12 13.50
N ARG A 184 13.74 -7.66 12.71
CA ARG A 184 14.72 -6.87 11.96
C ARG A 184 14.07 -6.32 10.68
N LEU A 185 13.62 -5.06 10.75
CA LEU A 185 13.06 -4.34 9.60
C LEU A 185 14.18 -3.90 8.66
N ARG A 186 14.15 -4.36 7.40
CA ARG A 186 15.27 -4.19 6.46
C ARG A 186 15.30 -2.80 5.81
N TYR A 187 14.12 -2.20 5.62
CA TYR A 187 13.93 -0.97 4.86
C TYR A 187 13.47 0.21 5.71
N PHE A 188 13.10 -0.02 6.98
CA PHE A 188 12.61 1.03 7.88
C PHE A 188 13.54 2.24 7.95
N ASP A 189 14.84 2.01 8.17
CA ASP A 189 15.82 3.10 8.32
C ASP A 189 15.98 3.91 7.02
N TYR A 190 15.93 3.25 5.86
CA TYR A 190 15.98 3.92 4.56
C TYR A 190 14.72 4.76 4.31
N VAL A 191 13.54 4.26 4.67
CA VAL A 191 12.28 5.01 4.53
C VAL A 191 12.26 6.21 5.49
N MET A 192 12.75 6.04 6.72
CA MET A 192 12.93 7.13 7.68
C MET A 192 13.90 8.18 7.16
N ALA A 193 15.07 7.78 6.65
CA ALA A 193 16.06 8.70 6.10
C ALA A 193 15.51 9.46 4.88
N ALA A 194 14.77 8.77 4.00
CA ALA A 194 14.10 9.39 2.87
C ALA A 194 13.05 10.42 3.33
N PHE A 195 12.22 10.08 4.32
CA PHE A 195 11.23 11.00 4.91
C PHE A 195 11.89 12.28 5.41
N VAL A 196 12.89 12.15 6.30
CA VAL A 196 13.58 13.31 6.90
C VAL A 196 14.28 14.14 5.81
N THR A 197 14.94 13.49 4.86
CA THR A 197 15.66 14.19 3.78
C THR A 197 14.70 14.98 2.89
N ILE A 198 13.60 14.37 2.44
CA ILE A 198 12.61 15.04 1.60
C ILE A 198 11.94 16.17 2.37
N LEU A 199 11.64 15.97 3.65
CA LEU A 199 11.07 17.00 4.52
C LEU A 199 11.99 18.23 4.61
N LEU A 200 13.29 18.04 4.89
CA LEU A 200 14.26 19.13 4.96
C LEU A 200 14.44 19.83 3.60
N LEU A 201 14.67 19.06 2.53
CA LEU A 201 14.88 19.62 1.18
C LEU A 201 13.65 20.37 0.67
N SER A 202 12.45 19.88 0.96
CA SER A 202 11.21 20.56 0.56
C SER A 202 11.06 21.91 1.27
N ASN A 203 11.47 22.00 2.53
CA ASN A 203 11.44 23.26 3.29
C ASN A 203 12.52 24.25 2.79
N VAL A 204 13.72 23.78 2.45
CA VAL A 204 14.81 24.67 1.98
C VAL A 204 14.61 25.11 0.53
N LEU A 205 14.30 24.18 -0.37
CA LEU A 205 14.23 24.45 -1.81
C LEU A 205 12.87 24.99 -2.25
N GLY A 206 11.80 24.58 -1.57
CA GLY A 206 10.44 24.78 -2.02
C GLY A 206 9.72 26.00 -1.42
N ALA A 207 10.06 26.39 -0.19
CA ALA A 207 9.25 27.34 0.59
C ALA A 207 9.29 28.77 0.04
N GLY A 208 10.44 29.22 -0.47
CA GLY A 208 10.62 30.62 -0.91
C GLY A 208 10.34 30.89 -2.40
N LYS A 209 10.25 29.85 -3.24
CA LYS A 209 10.18 30.03 -4.70
C LYS A 209 8.73 29.97 -5.19
N VAL A 210 8.21 31.13 -5.61
CA VAL A 210 7.00 31.21 -6.42
C VAL A 210 7.38 30.98 -7.88
N ALA A 211 6.77 29.99 -8.52
CA ALA A 211 6.92 29.70 -9.93
C ALA A 211 5.63 30.02 -10.68
N VAL A 212 5.70 30.10 -12.00
CA VAL A 212 4.55 30.29 -12.88
C VAL A 212 4.48 29.15 -13.88
N ILE A 213 3.27 28.69 -14.15
CA ILE A 213 2.97 27.70 -15.18
C ILE A 213 1.91 28.27 -16.13
N ASP A 214 2.11 28.08 -17.43
CA ASP A 214 1.12 28.43 -18.44
C ASP A 214 0.20 27.23 -18.68
N LEU A 215 -1.05 27.34 -18.22
CA LEU A 215 -2.04 26.29 -18.34
C LEU A 215 -2.89 26.52 -19.59
N PRO A 216 -3.07 25.50 -20.46
CA PRO A 216 -3.95 25.61 -21.61
C PRO A 216 -5.33 26.11 -21.19
N TRP A 217 -5.79 27.20 -21.83
CA TRP A 217 -7.12 27.81 -21.65
C TRP A 217 -7.36 28.54 -20.31
N VAL A 218 -6.40 28.52 -19.38
CA VAL A 218 -6.49 29.20 -18.07
C VAL A 218 -5.48 30.36 -17.97
N GLY A 219 -4.38 30.28 -18.72
CA GLY A 219 -3.28 31.26 -18.76
C GLY A 219 -2.27 31.06 -17.64
N LEU A 220 -1.37 32.04 -17.46
CA LEU A 220 -0.32 32.02 -16.44
C LEU A 220 -0.92 31.97 -15.03
N ARG A 221 -0.53 30.97 -14.24
CA ARG A 221 -0.91 30.84 -12.83
C ARG A 221 0.32 30.70 -11.93
N PRO A 222 0.41 31.51 -10.85
CA PRO A 222 1.46 31.36 -9.86
C PRO A 222 1.20 30.11 -9.00
N PHE A 223 2.25 29.40 -8.64
CA PHE A 223 2.22 28.31 -7.68
C PHE A 223 3.51 28.27 -6.86
N GLY A 224 3.44 27.81 -5.62
CA GLY A 224 4.63 27.60 -4.80
C GLY A 224 5.38 26.35 -5.26
N ALA A 225 6.66 26.47 -5.60
CA ALA A 225 7.46 25.34 -6.09
C ALA A 225 7.54 24.17 -5.09
N GLY A 226 7.42 24.46 -3.79
CA GLY A 226 7.38 23.45 -2.73
C GLY A 226 6.19 22.48 -2.81
N ILE A 227 5.10 22.84 -3.50
CA ILE A 227 3.92 21.96 -3.63
C ILE A 227 4.23 20.68 -4.41
N LEU A 228 5.32 20.65 -5.19
CA LEU A 228 5.71 19.47 -5.97
C LEU A 228 6.27 18.34 -5.10
N PHE A 229 7.04 18.69 -4.06
CA PHE A 229 7.79 17.72 -3.26
C PHE A 229 7.20 17.51 -1.88
N PHE A 230 6.55 18.52 -1.31
CA PHE A 230 5.95 18.42 0.02
C PHE A 230 4.97 17.24 0.15
N PRO A 231 4.07 16.97 -0.81
CA PRO A 231 3.16 15.84 -0.68
C PRO A 231 3.86 14.47 -0.70
N ILE A 232 5.06 14.37 -1.28
CA ILE A 232 5.83 13.13 -1.26
C ILE A 232 6.21 12.76 0.18
N SER A 233 6.49 13.76 1.05
CA SER A 233 6.76 13.50 2.47
C SER A 233 5.55 12.88 3.18
N TYR A 234 4.34 13.36 2.90
CA TYR A 234 3.09 12.80 3.44
C TYR A 234 2.84 11.38 2.97
N VAL A 235 3.04 11.10 1.68
CA VAL A 235 2.94 9.74 1.14
C VAL A 235 3.92 8.80 1.84
N ILE A 236 5.14 9.25 2.12
CA ILE A 236 6.11 8.44 2.89
C ILE A 236 5.64 8.25 4.34
N GLY A 237 5.05 9.27 4.97
CA GLY A 237 4.41 9.16 6.29
C GLY A 237 3.27 8.13 6.33
N ASP A 238 2.44 8.10 5.31
CA ASP A 238 1.37 7.11 5.13
C ASP A 238 1.95 5.71 4.95
N VAL A 239 2.97 5.56 4.10
CA VAL A 239 3.70 4.29 3.92
C VAL A 239 4.29 3.82 5.24
N LEU A 240 4.93 4.71 6.01
CA LEU A 240 5.53 4.37 7.31
C LEU A 240 4.48 3.83 8.27
N THR A 241 3.34 4.51 8.38
CA THR A 241 2.26 4.12 9.27
C THR A 241 1.58 2.83 8.81
N GLU A 242 1.35 2.67 7.51
CA GLU A 242 0.65 1.51 6.95
C GLU A 242 1.51 0.23 6.97
N VAL A 243 2.82 0.34 6.81
CA VAL A 243 3.77 -0.80 6.80
C VAL A 243 4.29 -1.12 8.20
N TYR A 244 4.76 -0.11 8.94
CA TYR A 244 5.49 -0.30 10.21
C TYR A 244 4.67 0.08 11.46
N GLY A 245 3.45 0.59 11.28
CA GLY A 245 2.54 0.94 12.37
C GLY A 245 2.80 2.32 12.98
N TYR A 246 1.82 2.78 13.75
CA TYR A 246 1.82 4.12 14.37
C TYR A 246 3.02 4.34 15.31
N ALA A 247 3.37 3.36 16.13
CA ALA A 247 4.44 3.52 17.12
C ALA A 247 5.81 3.86 16.47
N ARG A 248 6.10 3.28 15.30
CA ARG A 248 7.32 3.55 14.53
C ARG A 248 7.19 4.83 13.73
N ALA A 249 6.05 5.08 13.08
CA ALA A 249 5.77 6.34 12.41
C ALA A 249 5.94 7.55 13.36
N ARG A 250 5.43 7.47 14.59
CA ARG A 250 5.63 8.47 15.66
C ARG A 250 7.11 8.80 15.90
N ARG A 251 8.00 7.79 15.91
CA ARG A 251 9.45 8.03 16.08
C ARG A 251 10.02 8.80 14.90
N VAL A 252 9.59 8.47 13.68
CA VAL A 252 10.02 9.18 12.47
C VAL A 252 9.50 10.61 12.44
N ILE A 253 8.26 10.85 12.86
CA ILE A 253 7.69 12.20 13.00
C ILE A 253 8.53 13.04 13.98
N TRP A 254 8.88 12.49 15.15
CA TRP A 254 9.76 13.18 16.11
C TRP A 254 11.17 13.43 15.55
N ALA A 255 11.74 12.47 14.83
CA ALA A 255 13.04 12.65 14.19
C ALA A 255 13.00 13.77 13.14
N GLY A 256 11.96 13.81 12.30
CA GLY A 256 11.73 14.88 11.33
C GLY A 256 11.53 16.24 12.00
N PHE A 257 10.74 16.30 13.08
CA PHE A 257 10.52 17.53 13.85
C PHE A 257 11.83 18.07 14.46
N ALA A 258 12.64 17.19 15.07
CA ALA A 258 13.95 17.56 15.61
C ALA A 258 14.92 18.02 14.51
N ALA A 259 14.91 17.37 13.35
CA ALA A 259 15.72 17.78 12.21
C ALA A 259 15.30 19.16 11.66
N LEU A 260 13.99 19.45 11.60
CA LEU A 260 13.48 20.76 11.22
C LEU A 260 13.89 21.86 12.22
N LEU A 261 13.80 21.58 13.53
CA LEU A 261 14.30 22.49 14.58
C LEU A 261 15.78 22.80 14.36
N PHE A 262 16.59 21.76 14.14
CA PHE A 262 18.02 21.90 13.96
C PHE A 262 18.36 22.67 12.68
N MET A 263 17.66 22.41 11.58
CA MET A 263 17.82 23.14 10.32
C MET A 263 17.46 24.62 10.49
N ALA A 264 16.36 24.95 11.17
CA ALA A 264 15.97 26.33 11.44
C ALA A 264 17.01 27.04 12.31
N PHE A 265 17.51 26.37 13.35
CA PHE A 265 18.59 26.89 14.20
C PHE A 265 19.88 27.12 13.41
N MET A 266 20.32 26.15 12.61
CA MET A 266 21.50 26.30 11.75
C MET A 266 21.35 27.47 10.79
N SER A 267 20.20 27.58 10.12
CA SER A 267 19.92 28.67 9.19
C SER A 267 19.98 30.03 9.89
N TRP A 268 19.40 30.14 11.09
CA TRP A 268 19.47 31.36 11.89
C TRP A 268 20.91 31.73 12.27
N VAL A 269 21.70 30.77 12.76
CA VAL A 269 23.11 30.99 13.14
C VAL A 269 23.93 31.44 11.94
N VAL A 270 23.85 30.72 10.82
CA VAL A 270 24.69 30.99 9.64
C VAL A 270 24.34 32.33 9.00
N VAL A 271 23.06 32.68 8.91
CA VAL A 271 22.63 33.98 8.36
C VAL A 271 23.05 35.15 9.25
N ALA A 272 23.06 34.97 10.58
CA ALA A 272 23.39 36.03 11.54
C ALA A 272 24.89 36.30 11.68
N LEU A 273 25.77 35.42 11.19
CA LEU A 273 27.21 35.63 11.24
C LEU A 273 27.63 36.80 10.33
N PRO A 274 28.58 37.65 10.76
CA PRO A 274 29.05 38.74 9.94
C PRO A 274 29.71 38.19 8.66
N PRO A 275 29.30 38.68 7.47
CA PRO A 275 29.92 38.24 6.22
C PRO A 275 31.38 38.72 6.15
N ALA A 276 32.23 37.95 5.47
CA ALA A 276 33.59 38.38 5.16
C ALA A 276 33.57 39.64 4.26
N ALA A 277 34.63 40.44 4.30
CA ALA A 277 34.67 41.72 3.57
C ALA A 277 34.52 41.57 2.05
N ASP A 278 34.92 40.43 1.50
CA ASP A 278 34.82 40.05 0.09
C ASP A 278 33.55 39.26 -0.26
N TRP A 279 32.69 38.98 0.72
CA TRP A 279 31.43 38.26 0.52
C TRP A 279 30.31 39.18 -0.01
N GLY A 280 30.11 39.18 -1.31
CA GLY A 280 29.04 39.96 -1.97
C GLY A 280 27.65 39.31 -1.96
N GLY A 281 27.52 38.08 -1.45
CA GLY A 281 26.30 37.26 -1.57
C GLY A 281 25.26 37.43 -0.45
N GLN A 282 25.52 38.28 0.54
CA GLN A 282 24.75 38.29 1.80
C GLN A 282 23.25 38.55 1.58
N ALA A 283 22.89 39.55 0.78
CA ALA A 283 21.49 39.90 0.55
C ALA A 283 20.68 38.75 -0.09
N ALA A 284 21.27 38.04 -1.05
CA ALA A 284 20.63 36.87 -1.67
C ALA A 284 20.56 35.69 -0.68
N TYR A 285 21.58 35.53 0.16
CA TYR A 285 21.61 34.49 1.18
C TYR A 285 20.54 34.71 2.26
N GLU A 286 20.39 35.94 2.75
CA GLU A 286 19.30 36.36 3.65
C GLU A 286 17.92 36.22 3.00
N GLN A 287 17.79 36.49 1.70
CA GLN A 287 16.51 36.30 1.01
C GLN A 287 16.08 34.83 0.94
N VAL A 288 17.03 33.91 0.78
CA VAL A 288 16.74 32.47 0.65
C VAL A 288 16.66 31.77 2.00
N PHE A 289 17.58 32.06 2.92
CA PHE A 289 17.76 31.38 4.20
C PHE A 289 17.35 32.22 5.42
N GLY A 290 17.05 33.50 5.24
CA GLY A 290 16.48 34.36 6.27
C GLY A 290 15.05 33.92 6.55
N GLN A 291 14.90 33.02 7.52
CA GLN A 291 13.60 32.50 7.86
C GLN A 291 12.81 33.53 8.66
N VAL A 292 11.55 33.79 8.28
CA VAL A 292 10.62 34.57 9.11
C VAL A 292 10.27 33.69 10.32
N PRO A 293 10.70 34.02 11.55
CA PRO A 293 10.56 33.12 12.70
C PRO A 293 9.11 32.67 12.92
N ARG A 294 8.15 33.56 12.62
CA ARG A 294 6.72 33.30 12.65
C ARG A 294 6.29 32.17 11.71
N ILE A 295 6.74 32.16 10.46
CA ILE A 295 6.36 31.16 9.45
C ILE A 295 6.94 29.80 9.82
N VAL A 296 8.21 29.78 10.25
CA VAL A 296 8.88 28.54 10.69
C VAL A 296 8.14 27.93 11.86
N PHE A 297 7.87 28.73 12.88
CA PHE A 297 7.15 28.26 14.07
C PHE A 297 5.76 27.73 13.71
N ALA A 298 5.03 28.43 12.85
CA ALA A 298 3.73 27.98 12.34
C ALA A 298 3.85 26.63 11.60
N SER A 299 4.78 26.50 10.66
CA SER A 299 5.02 25.28 9.88
C SER A 299 5.34 24.09 10.79
N MET A 300 6.16 24.31 11.82
CA MET A 300 6.61 23.25 12.70
C MET A 300 5.49 22.70 13.58
N ILE A 301 4.66 23.57 14.14
CA ILE A 301 3.50 23.15 14.94
C ILE A 301 2.46 22.47 14.05
N ALA A 302 2.19 23.05 12.88
CA ALA A 302 1.23 22.52 11.92
C ALA A 302 1.63 21.13 11.43
N PHE A 303 2.87 20.95 10.98
CA PHE A 303 3.41 19.67 10.55
C PHE A 303 3.34 18.64 11.69
N TRP A 304 3.80 19.00 12.89
CA TRP A 304 3.79 18.10 14.05
C TRP A 304 2.37 17.63 14.38
N ALA A 305 1.42 18.55 14.52
CA ALA A 305 0.03 18.21 14.82
C ALA A 305 -0.63 17.43 13.67
N GLY A 306 -0.43 17.88 12.42
CA GLY A 306 -0.99 17.29 11.22
C GLY A 306 -0.52 15.86 10.97
N GLU A 307 0.77 15.58 11.09
CA GLU A 307 1.33 14.22 10.94
C GLU A 307 0.84 13.26 12.04
N PHE A 308 0.71 13.75 13.27
CA PHE A 308 0.16 12.94 14.35
C PHE A 308 -1.31 12.59 14.13
N VAL A 309 -2.13 13.56 13.68
CA VAL A 309 -3.52 13.30 13.31
C VAL A 309 -3.61 12.36 12.10
N ASN A 310 -2.79 12.58 11.07
CA ASN A 310 -2.73 11.74 9.88
C ASN A 310 -2.46 10.28 10.25
N SER A 311 -1.33 10.02 10.89
CA SER A 311 -0.90 8.67 11.29
C SER A 311 -1.89 8.01 12.27
N TYR A 312 -2.48 8.77 13.19
CA TYR A 312 -3.53 8.25 14.10
C TYR A 312 -4.77 7.79 13.33
N VAL A 313 -5.30 8.64 12.44
CA VAL A 313 -6.51 8.33 11.66
C VAL A 313 -6.25 7.13 10.76
N LEU A 314 -5.12 7.08 10.07
CA LEU A 314 -4.73 5.97 9.21
C LEU A 314 -4.72 4.64 9.98
N ALA A 315 -4.01 4.60 11.12
CA ALA A 315 -3.90 3.40 11.95
C ALA A 315 -5.27 2.94 12.50
N LYS A 316 -6.11 3.87 12.99
CA LYS A 316 -7.46 3.54 13.47
C LYS A 316 -8.36 3.04 12.36
N MET A 317 -8.31 3.65 11.17
CA MET A 317 -9.07 3.18 10.02
C MET A 317 -8.63 1.79 9.58
N LYS A 318 -7.33 1.47 9.62
CA LYS A 318 -6.82 0.13 9.29
C LYS A 318 -7.40 -0.95 10.19
N ILE A 319 -7.47 -0.71 11.50
CA ILE A 319 -8.10 -1.61 12.47
C ILE A 319 -9.60 -1.77 12.17
N ARG A 320 -10.33 -0.65 12.03
CA ARG A 320 -11.78 -0.65 11.77
C ARG A 320 -12.15 -1.38 10.47
N THR A 321 -11.34 -1.20 9.43
CA THR A 321 -11.55 -1.81 8.12
C THR A 321 -10.92 -3.20 7.98
N LYS A 322 -10.26 -3.72 9.03
CA LYS A 322 -9.52 -5.00 9.01
C LYS A 322 -8.58 -5.07 7.80
N GLY A 323 -7.86 -3.98 7.54
CA GLY A 323 -6.91 -3.82 6.44
C GLY A 323 -7.52 -3.53 5.06
N ARG A 324 -8.85 -3.51 4.91
CA ARG A 324 -9.52 -3.27 3.62
C ARG A 324 -9.57 -1.80 3.23
N HIS A 325 -9.55 -1.51 1.92
CA HIS A 325 -9.67 -0.15 1.37
C HIS A 325 -8.53 0.81 1.77
N LEU A 326 -7.29 0.49 1.39
CA LEU A 326 -6.14 1.38 1.62
C LEU A 326 -6.39 2.80 1.07
N TRP A 327 -7.06 2.96 -0.08
CA TRP A 327 -7.39 4.25 -0.67
C TRP A 327 -8.23 5.14 0.27
N ALA A 328 -9.19 4.55 0.97
CA ALA A 328 -10.05 5.28 1.89
C ALA A 328 -9.24 5.73 3.11
N ARG A 329 -8.23 4.95 3.50
CA ARG A 329 -7.34 5.29 4.61
C ARG A 329 -6.40 6.42 4.26
N THR A 330 -5.66 6.32 3.15
CA THR A 330 -4.67 7.34 2.74
C THR A 330 -5.34 8.69 2.48
N ILE A 331 -6.46 8.69 1.74
CA ILE A 331 -7.21 9.93 1.49
C ILE A 331 -7.87 10.43 2.78
N GLY A 332 -8.51 9.55 3.56
CA GLY A 332 -9.21 9.94 4.79
C GLY A 332 -8.29 10.48 5.88
N SER A 333 -7.10 9.87 6.04
CA SER A 333 -6.07 10.36 6.96
C SER A 333 -5.48 11.67 6.49
N THR A 334 -5.21 11.82 5.19
CA THR A 334 -4.72 13.06 4.61
C THR A 334 -5.71 14.20 4.76
N VAL A 335 -7.00 13.97 4.52
CA VAL A 335 -8.08 14.96 4.75
C VAL A 335 -8.02 15.49 6.19
N ALA A 336 -7.91 14.60 7.17
CA ALA A 336 -7.84 14.98 8.59
C ALA A 336 -6.51 15.65 8.95
N GLY A 337 -5.38 15.05 8.58
CA GLY A 337 -4.04 15.53 8.90
C GLY A 337 -3.70 16.85 8.23
N GLN A 338 -3.93 16.97 6.92
CA GLN A 338 -3.76 18.23 6.20
C GLN A 338 -4.77 19.28 6.63
N GLY A 339 -5.96 18.85 7.08
CA GLY A 339 -6.96 19.75 7.65
C GLY A 339 -6.42 20.42 8.91
N VAL A 340 -5.90 19.63 9.85
CA VAL A 340 -5.28 20.15 11.08
C VAL A 340 -4.03 20.99 10.77
N ASP A 341 -3.16 20.52 9.88
CA ASP A 341 -1.98 21.27 9.42
C ASP A 341 -2.39 22.66 8.89
N SER A 342 -3.33 22.70 7.94
CA SER A 342 -3.77 23.95 7.30
C SER A 342 -4.48 24.89 8.28
N LEU A 343 -5.33 24.34 9.17
CA LEU A 343 -6.02 25.11 10.21
C LEU A 343 -5.07 25.74 11.23
N ILE A 344 -3.89 25.17 11.44
CA ILE A 344 -2.86 25.72 12.33
C ILE A 344 -1.94 26.66 11.54
N PHE A 345 -1.42 26.21 10.40
CA PHE A 345 -0.39 26.89 9.64
C PHE A 345 -0.83 28.27 9.15
N TYR A 346 -1.92 28.35 8.37
CA TYR A 346 -2.29 29.60 7.69
C TYR A 346 -2.68 30.71 8.69
N PRO A 347 -3.46 30.44 9.75
CA PRO A 347 -3.73 31.46 10.76
C PRO A 347 -2.47 31.88 11.52
N LEU A 348 -1.64 30.93 11.97
CA LEU A 348 -0.43 31.28 12.72
C LEU A 348 0.58 32.05 11.86
N ALA A 349 0.73 31.69 10.59
CA ALA A 349 1.69 32.32 9.68
C ALA A 349 1.24 33.71 9.20
N PHE A 350 -0.04 33.87 8.84
CA PHE A 350 -0.48 35.03 8.05
C PHE A 350 -1.59 35.88 8.68
N TRP A 351 -2.28 35.42 9.73
CA TRP A 351 -3.38 36.20 10.30
C TRP A 351 -2.88 37.53 10.90
N GLY A 352 -3.42 38.66 10.44
CA GLY A 352 -2.96 39.99 10.84
C GLY A 352 -1.54 40.34 10.36
N ALA A 353 -0.97 39.59 9.41
CA ALA A 353 0.25 40.00 8.71
C ALA A 353 -0.06 41.11 7.70
N SER A 354 0.87 42.05 7.51
CA SER A 354 0.69 43.11 6.51
C SER A 354 0.56 42.52 5.11
N GLY A 355 -0.45 42.97 4.34
CA GLY A 355 -0.74 42.43 3.01
C GLY A 355 -1.53 41.12 2.98
N TRP A 356 -1.99 40.59 4.12
CA TRP A 356 -2.80 39.37 4.22
C TRP A 356 -4.17 39.64 4.85
N PRO A 357 -5.19 40.03 4.05
CA PRO A 357 -6.58 40.10 4.50
C PRO A 357 -7.07 38.75 5.04
N ASN A 358 -7.95 38.76 6.05
CA ASN A 358 -8.40 37.52 6.71
C ASN A 358 -9.17 36.59 5.77
N ASP A 359 -9.94 37.17 4.84
CA ASP A 359 -10.62 36.46 3.76
C ASP A 359 -9.63 35.75 2.84
N LEU A 360 -8.53 36.39 2.46
CA LEU A 360 -7.46 35.77 1.67
C LEU A 360 -6.81 34.60 2.43
N VAL A 361 -6.57 34.75 3.74
CA VAL A 361 -6.02 33.66 4.56
C VAL A 361 -6.92 32.42 4.54
N ILE A 362 -8.25 32.62 4.67
CA ILE A 362 -9.22 31.53 4.62
C ILE A 362 -9.29 30.92 3.22
N GLU A 363 -9.29 31.73 2.16
CA GLU A 363 -9.30 31.26 0.78
C GLU A 363 -8.07 30.38 0.47
N VAL A 364 -6.87 30.87 0.82
CA VAL A 364 -5.62 30.14 0.62
C VAL A 364 -5.60 28.86 1.45
N LEU A 365 -6.10 28.89 2.70
CA LEU A 365 -6.22 27.70 3.55
C LEU A 365 -7.05 26.60 2.86
N VAL A 366 -8.27 26.94 2.42
CA VAL A 366 -9.20 25.97 1.84
C VAL A 366 -8.69 25.44 0.51
N THR A 367 -8.21 26.34 -0.37
CA THR A 367 -7.70 25.96 -1.69
C THR A 367 -6.47 25.06 -1.57
N GLN A 368 -5.52 25.40 -0.70
CA GLN A 368 -4.31 24.61 -0.51
C GLN A 368 -4.60 23.27 0.15
N TRP A 369 -5.51 23.23 1.13
CA TRP A 369 -5.97 21.98 1.71
C TRP A 369 -6.60 21.05 0.65
N ALA A 370 -7.50 21.59 -0.19
CA ALA A 370 -8.14 20.83 -1.26
C ALA A 370 -7.11 20.30 -2.29
N LEU A 371 -6.13 21.12 -2.68
CA LEU A 371 -5.06 20.72 -3.59
C LEU A 371 -4.20 19.60 -3.01
N LYS A 372 -3.81 19.70 -1.73
CA LYS A 372 -3.02 18.65 -1.06
C LYS A 372 -3.80 17.33 -0.99
N VAL A 373 -5.10 17.37 -0.69
CA VAL A 373 -5.98 16.18 -0.71
C VAL A 373 -6.12 15.61 -2.12
N GLY A 374 -6.30 16.45 -3.13
CA GLY A 374 -6.39 16.03 -4.53
C GLY A 374 -5.10 15.35 -5.01
N TRP A 375 -3.95 15.87 -4.58
CA TRP A 375 -2.65 15.26 -4.88
C TRP A 375 -2.48 13.89 -4.24
N GLU A 376 -2.91 13.69 -2.99
CA GLU A 376 -2.91 12.36 -2.36
C GLU A 376 -3.79 11.38 -3.11
N ALA A 377 -4.99 11.80 -3.52
CA ALA A 377 -5.88 10.95 -4.31
C ALA A 377 -5.21 10.53 -5.64
N LEU A 378 -4.46 11.44 -6.27
CA LEU A 378 -3.69 11.15 -7.49
C LEU A 378 -2.53 10.18 -7.23
N LEU A 379 -1.81 10.33 -6.12
CA LEU A 379 -0.66 9.48 -5.77
C LEU A 379 -1.04 8.14 -5.13
N THR A 380 -2.28 7.98 -4.67
CA THR A 380 -2.78 6.77 -4.01
C THR A 380 -2.42 5.47 -4.78
N PRO A 381 -2.52 5.36 -6.12
CA PRO A 381 -2.09 4.16 -6.85
C PRO A 381 -0.60 3.82 -6.66
N VAL A 382 0.27 4.84 -6.59
CA VAL A 382 1.70 4.69 -6.33
C VAL A 382 1.92 4.25 -4.88
N THR A 383 1.19 4.85 -3.93
CA THR A 383 1.22 4.47 -2.51
C THR A 383 0.89 2.99 -2.33
N TYR A 384 -0.13 2.48 -3.05
CA TYR A 384 -0.46 1.05 -3.07
C TYR A 384 0.71 0.16 -3.52
N ALA A 385 1.40 0.56 -4.59
CA ALA A 385 2.52 -0.20 -5.13
C ALA A 385 3.69 -0.27 -4.13
N VAL A 386 4.03 0.87 -3.51
CA VAL A 386 5.12 0.99 -2.54
C VAL A 386 4.81 0.22 -1.26
N VAL A 387 3.61 0.41 -0.68
CA VAL A 387 3.16 -0.32 0.52
C VAL A 387 3.17 -1.82 0.27
N GLY A 388 2.61 -2.28 -0.86
CA GLY A 388 2.58 -3.70 -1.21
C GLY A 388 3.99 -4.28 -1.39
N TRP A 389 4.91 -3.50 -1.96
CA TRP A 389 6.31 -3.92 -2.10
C TRP A 389 7.03 -4.02 -0.76
N LEU A 390 6.90 -3.01 0.11
CA LEU A 390 7.52 -3.01 1.43
C LEU A 390 6.97 -4.13 2.32
N LYS A 391 5.64 -4.28 2.42
CA LYS A 391 5.04 -5.38 3.21
C LYS A 391 5.52 -6.75 2.75
N ALA A 392 5.64 -6.97 1.45
CA ALA A 392 6.13 -8.22 0.89
C ALA A 392 7.63 -8.46 1.19
N LYS A 393 8.44 -7.40 1.21
CA LYS A 393 9.88 -7.49 1.49
C LYS A 393 10.19 -7.62 2.98
N GLU A 394 9.39 -7.00 3.82
CA GLU A 394 9.49 -7.08 5.27
C GLU A 394 8.79 -8.34 5.82
N GLY A 395 7.84 -8.91 5.08
CA GLY A 395 7.07 -10.08 5.52
C GLY A 395 6.07 -9.76 6.63
N VAL A 396 5.63 -8.51 6.76
CA VAL A 396 4.75 -8.06 7.84
C VAL A 396 3.58 -7.20 7.33
N ASP A 397 2.42 -7.37 7.97
CA ASP A 397 1.30 -6.43 7.89
C ASP A 397 0.89 -6.03 9.31
N VAL A 398 1.26 -4.81 9.71
CA VAL A 398 1.18 -4.37 11.10
C VAL A 398 -0.21 -3.84 11.44
N TYR A 399 -0.80 -4.29 12.54
CA TYR A 399 -2.03 -3.74 13.10
C TYR A 399 -1.80 -3.15 14.48
N ASP A 400 -2.21 -1.90 14.67
CA ASP A 400 -2.07 -1.13 15.92
C ASP A 400 -3.12 -1.49 16.98
N GLU A 401 -3.35 -2.79 17.20
CA GLU A 401 -4.23 -3.29 18.26
C GLU A 401 -3.56 -3.13 19.64
N GLY A 402 -4.20 -2.36 20.53
CA GLY A 402 -3.64 -2.08 21.86
C GLY A 402 -2.50 -1.06 21.88
N THR A 403 -2.22 -0.39 20.75
CA THR A 403 -1.21 0.68 20.68
C THR A 403 -1.64 1.89 21.50
N ASP A 404 -0.71 2.43 22.29
CA ASP A 404 -0.86 3.75 22.92
C ASP A 404 -0.64 4.83 21.85
N PHE A 405 -1.72 5.54 21.52
CA PHE A 405 -1.74 6.60 20.51
C PHE A 405 -1.31 7.97 21.04
N THR A 406 -0.79 8.05 22.27
CA THR A 406 -0.22 9.30 22.76
C THR A 406 0.97 9.76 21.91
N PRO A 407 1.06 11.01 21.48
CA PRO A 407 2.22 11.52 20.76
C PRO A 407 3.54 11.45 21.55
N PHE A 408 3.48 11.31 22.88
CA PHE A 408 4.60 11.60 23.78
C PHE A 408 5.34 10.39 24.36
N ARG A 409 4.77 9.18 24.36
CA ARG A 409 5.44 7.99 24.91
C ARG A 409 6.12 7.18 23.82
N ALA A 410 7.45 7.16 23.83
CA ALA A 410 8.28 6.50 22.82
C ALA A 410 8.62 5.01 23.09
N LYS A 411 7.85 4.29 23.93
CA LYS A 411 8.06 2.83 24.06
C LYS A 411 7.52 2.13 22.79
N ALA A 412 8.36 1.26 22.22
CA ALA A 412 8.04 0.42 21.07
C ALA A 412 7.15 -0.74 21.51
#